data_AF-A0A233HM96-F1
#
_entry.id   AF-A0A233HM96-F1
#
_cell.length_a   1.000
_cell.length_b   1.000
_cell.length_c   1.000
_cell.angle_alpha   90.00
_cell.angle_beta   90.00
_cell.angle_gamma   90.00
#
_symmetry.space_group_name_H-M   'P 1'
#
loop_
_entity.id
_entity.type
_entity.pdbx_description
1 polymer ?
#
loop_
_entity_poly.entity_id
_entity_poly.type
_entity_poly.pdbx_seq_one_letter_code
_entity_poly.pdbx_strand_id
1 'polypeptide(L)'
;MDYEFKKNTLDGSYYCSFSMGHEIIGRWLQEEISNDLPKIDQVIALMAASKRAFNQEQTLEGQEISVMILADEVTVQANVLTHGEALDSDSEFDFYDCESTAICGIDDFALMIKQWCEFVRYSPADFT
;
A
#
# COMPACT_ATOMS: atom_id res chain seq x y z
N MET A 1 -5.69 -2.19 -11.58
CA MET A 1 -5.58 -0.90 -10.86
C MET A 1 -4.88 0.11 -11.75
N ASP A 2 -5.38 1.34 -11.90
CA ASP A 2 -4.74 2.40 -12.70
C ASP A 2 -4.17 3.51 -11.81
N TYR A 3 -3.04 4.11 -12.20
CA TYR A 3 -2.35 5.14 -11.40
C TYR A 3 -1.46 6.08 -12.22
N GLU A 4 -1.19 7.26 -11.66
CA GLU A 4 -0.26 8.26 -12.19
C GLU A 4 0.65 8.77 -11.06
N PHE A 5 1.96 8.85 -11.32
CA PHE A 5 2.94 9.42 -10.40
C PHE A 5 3.42 10.80 -10.86
N LYS A 6 3.53 11.74 -9.93
CA LYS A 6 4.02 13.11 -10.16
C LYS A 6 5.05 13.47 -9.10
N LYS A 7 6.08 14.21 -9.53
CA LYS A 7 7.08 14.77 -8.62
C LYS A 7 6.98 16.27 -8.68
N ASN A 8 6.74 16.90 -7.55
CA ASN A 8 6.82 18.33 -7.45
C ASN A 8 8.29 18.75 -7.50
N THR A 9 8.66 19.49 -8.53
CA THR A 9 10.04 19.92 -8.76
C THR A 9 10.47 21.08 -7.84
N LEU A 10 9.53 21.72 -7.15
CA LEU A 10 9.81 22.84 -6.25
C LEU A 10 10.28 22.37 -4.88
N ASP A 11 9.60 21.38 -4.29
CA ASP A 11 9.89 20.87 -2.94
C ASP A 11 10.42 19.42 -2.92
N GLY A 12 10.37 18.73 -4.07
CA GLY A 12 10.84 17.35 -4.21
C GLY A 12 9.83 16.29 -3.74
N SER A 13 8.63 16.69 -3.30
CA SER A 13 7.58 15.77 -2.87
C SER A 13 7.03 14.93 -4.02
N TYR A 14 6.55 13.74 -3.68
CA TYR A 14 5.94 12.82 -4.63
C TYR A 14 4.43 12.77 -4.39
N TYR A 15 3.68 12.66 -5.48
CA TYR A 15 2.24 12.57 -5.50
C TYR A 15 1.80 11.41 -6.36
N CYS A 16 0.75 10.73 -5.94
CA CYS A 16 0.15 9.62 -6.65
C CYS A 16 -1.35 9.84 -6.76
N SER A 17 -1.91 9.54 -7.93
CA SER A 17 -3.35 9.49 -8.16
C SER A 17 -3.71 8.09 -8.60
N PHE A 18 -4.73 7.50 -7.99
CA PHE A 18 -5.19 6.13 -8.25
C PHE A 18 -6.66 6.14 -8.71
N SER A 19 -7.05 5.13 -9.47
CA SER A 19 -8.45 4.90 -9.85
C SER A 19 -9.36 4.70 -8.64
N MET A 20 -10.67 4.93 -8.84
CA MET A 20 -11.70 4.75 -7.81
C MET A 20 -11.61 3.37 -7.13
N GLY A 21 -11.59 3.35 -5.79
CA GLY A 21 -11.45 2.16 -4.95
C GLY A 21 -10.00 1.78 -4.64
N HIS A 22 -9.01 2.56 -5.07
CA HIS A 22 -7.57 2.35 -4.83
C HIS A 22 -6.86 3.59 -4.28
N GLU A 23 -7.59 4.64 -3.91
CA GLU A 23 -7.06 5.93 -3.47
C GLU A 23 -6.13 5.79 -2.26
N ILE A 24 -6.48 4.91 -1.30
CA ILE A 24 -5.66 4.68 -0.11
C ILE A 24 -4.29 4.08 -0.43
N ILE A 25 -4.15 3.34 -1.53
CA ILE A 25 -2.85 2.83 -1.99
C ILE A 25 -1.93 4.00 -2.32
N GLY A 26 -2.48 5.04 -2.96
CA GLY A 26 -1.75 6.27 -3.26
C GLY A 26 -1.35 7.06 -2.02
N ARG A 27 -2.22 7.10 -1.00
CA ARG A 27 -1.90 7.71 0.30
C ARG A 27 -0.81 6.93 1.03
N TRP A 28 -0.96 5.61 1.15
CA TRP A 28 0.06 4.72 1.73
C TRP A 28 1.43 4.92 1.06
N LEU A 29 1.47 4.94 -0.28
CA LEU A 29 2.71 5.12 -1.01
C LEU A 29 3.36 6.49 -0.75
N GLN A 30 2.60 7.54 -0.51
CA GLN A 30 3.11 8.89 -0.24
C GLN A 30 3.49 9.11 1.23
N GLU A 31 2.64 8.65 2.14
CA GLU A 31 2.70 8.94 3.57
C GLU A 31 3.60 7.92 4.30
N GLU A 32 3.50 6.63 3.95
CA GLU A 32 4.19 5.55 4.66
C GLU A 32 5.51 5.17 3.99
N ILE A 33 5.58 5.18 2.66
CA ILE A 33 6.74 4.68 1.90
C ILE A 33 7.59 5.83 1.33
N SER A 34 7.00 6.72 0.54
CA SER A 34 7.67 7.83 -0.13
C SER A 34 8.95 7.36 -0.85
N ASN A 35 10.08 8.04 -0.64
CA ASN A 35 11.41 7.63 -1.11
C ASN A 35 12.28 6.99 -0.02
N ASP A 36 11.67 6.42 1.03
CA ASP A 36 12.38 5.66 2.06
C ASP A 36 12.79 4.28 1.50
N LEU A 37 14.02 4.19 0.96
CA LEU A 37 14.52 3.00 0.28
C LEU A 37 14.48 1.74 1.18
N PRO A 38 14.89 1.80 2.46
CA PRO A 38 14.68 0.69 3.39
C PRO A 38 13.24 0.20 3.52
N LYS A 39 12.23 1.08 3.45
CA LYS A 39 10.82 0.66 3.46
C LYS A 39 10.40 0.03 2.14
N ILE A 40 10.88 0.56 1.02
CA ILE A 40 10.66 -0.06 -0.29
C ILE A 40 11.22 -1.50 -0.31
N ASP A 41 12.44 -1.71 0.20
CA ASP A 41 13.03 -3.04 0.32
C ASP A 41 12.19 -3.97 1.21
N GLN A 42 11.63 -3.46 2.31
CA GLN A 42 10.73 -4.24 3.17
C GLN A 42 9.47 -4.68 2.41
N VAL A 43 8.84 -3.79 1.64
CA VAL A 43 7.67 -4.14 0.81
C VAL A 43 8.02 -5.24 -0.20
N ILE A 44 9.19 -5.13 -0.85
CA ILE A 44 9.65 -6.13 -1.83
C ILE A 44 9.90 -7.48 -1.14
N ALA A 45 10.56 -7.47 0.01
CA ALA A 45 10.79 -8.67 0.80
C ALA A 45 9.47 -9.32 1.26
N LEU A 46 8.47 -8.52 1.64
CA LEU A 46 7.13 -8.97 2.02
C LEU A 46 6.43 -9.68 0.86
N MET A 47 6.47 -9.09 -0.34
CA MET A 47 5.95 -9.71 -1.56
C MET A 47 6.68 -11.02 -1.93
N ALA A 48 7.99 -11.10 -1.67
CA ALA A 48 8.76 -12.33 -1.90
C ALA A 48 8.50 -13.41 -0.84
N ALA A 49 8.15 -13.01 0.39
CA ALA A 49 7.81 -13.91 1.48
C ALA A 49 6.42 -14.55 1.28
N SER A 50 5.41 -13.74 0.91
CA SER A 50 4.04 -14.22 0.66
C SER A 50 3.98 -15.28 -0.44
N LYS A 51 4.77 -15.15 -1.51
CA LYS A 51 4.92 -16.18 -2.56
C LYS A 51 5.43 -17.53 -2.06
N ARG A 52 6.12 -17.58 -0.91
CA ARG A 52 6.62 -18.81 -0.29
C ARG A 52 5.67 -19.36 0.78
N ALA A 53 4.79 -18.52 1.32
CA ALA A 53 3.92 -18.83 2.45
C ALA A 53 2.46 -18.47 2.13
N PHE A 54 1.86 -19.18 1.17
CA PHE A 54 0.49 -18.93 0.68
C PHE A 54 -0.60 -18.91 1.77
N ASN A 55 -0.37 -19.55 2.92
CA ASN A 55 -1.34 -19.63 4.01
C ASN A 55 -1.03 -18.68 5.19
N GLN A 56 -0.02 -17.82 5.05
CA GLN A 56 0.40 -16.91 6.10
C GLN A 56 0.37 -15.48 5.59
N GLU A 57 -0.53 -14.69 6.17
CA GLU A 57 -0.58 -13.25 5.91
C GLU A 57 0.75 -12.60 6.31
N GLN A 58 1.26 -11.78 5.41
CA GLN A 58 2.45 -10.97 5.62
C GLN A 58 2.02 -9.51 5.77
N THR A 59 2.32 -8.89 6.90
CA THR A 59 1.87 -7.54 7.22
C THR A 59 3.05 -6.58 7.34
N LEU A 60 2.95 -5.42 6.70
CA LEU A 60 3.76 -4.25 6.97
C LEU A 60 2.89 -3.22 7.67
N GLU A 61 3.10 -3.08 8.98
CA GLU A 61 2.40 -2.09 9.79
C GLU A 61 2.94 -0.68 9.51
N GLY A 62 2.04 0.22 9.08
CA GLY A 62 2.34 1.65 8.94
C GLY A 62 1.95 2.46 10.18
N GLN A 63 2.18 3.77 10.11
CA GLN A 63 1.76 4.68 11.16
C GLN A 63 0.24 4.88 11.16
N GLU A 64 -0.35 5.08 9.98
CA GLU A 64 -1.77 5.28 9.77
C GLU A 64 -2.37 4.27 8.79
N ILE A 65 -1.56 3.74 7.87
CA ILE A 65 -2.03 2.81 6.82
C ILE A 65 -1.12 1.58 6.75
N SER A 66 -1.70 0.39 6.91
CA SER A 66 -0.99 -0.88 6.85
C SER A 66 -1.28 -1.64 5.56
N VAL A 67 -0.34 -2.49 5.16
CA VAL A 67 -0.47 -3.40 4.00
C VAL A 67 -0.38 -4.84 4.47
N MET A 68 -1.33 -5.64 4.02
CA MET A 68 -1.41 -7.07 4.27
C MET A 68 -1.37 -7.82 2.94
N ILE A 69 -0.58 -8.88 2.86
CA ILE A 69 -0.47 -9.73 1.68
C ILE A 69 -0.78 -11.16 2.07
N LEU A 70 -1.84 -11.73 1.49
CA LEU A 70 -2.26 -13.11 1.69
C LEU A 70 -2.47 -13.78 0.33
N ALA A 71 -1.73 -14.85 0.08
CA ALA A 71 -1.72 -15.56 -1.21
C ALA A 71 -1.48 -14.61 -2.40
N ASP A 72 -2.51 -14.36 -3.21
CA ASP A 72 -2.50 -13.53 -4.42
C ASP A 72 -3.19 -12.17 -4.24
N GLU A 73 -3.62 -11.84 -3.01
CA GLU A 73 -4.36 -10.63 -2.68
C GLU A 73 -3.53 -9.70 -1.79
N VAL A 74 -3.63 -8.40 -2.06
CA VAL A 74 -3.04 -7.32 -1.26
C VAL A 74 -4.16 -6.42 -0.76
N THR A 75 -4.23 -6.25 0.56
CA THR A 75 -5.14 -5.34 1.24
C THR A 75 -4.37 -4.17 1.81
N VAL A 76 -4.81 -2.95 1.50
CA VAL A 76 -4.27 -1.70 2.04
C VAL A 76 -5.37 -1.02 2.84
N GLN A 77 -5.14 -0.74 4.12
CA GLN A 77 -6.20 -0.29 5.01
C GLN A 77 -5.72 0.73 6.04
N ALA A 78 -6.56 1.71 6.35
CA ALA A 78 -6.33 2.63 7.45
C ALA A 78 -6.45 1.91 8.81
N ASN A 79 -5.46 2.10 9.68
CA ASN A 79 -5.33 1.39 10.96
C ASN A 79 -6.47 1.71 11.94
N VAL A 80 -7.14 2.85 11.77
CA VAL A 80 -8.32 3.24 12.55
C VAL A 80 -9.45 2.21 12.45
N LEU A 81 -9.54 1.48 11.32
CA LEU A 81 -10.52 0.41 11.14
C LEU A 81 -10.21 -0.83 11.97
N THR A 82 -8.93 -1.08 12.27
CA THR A 82 -8.47 -2.19 13.11
C THR A 82 -8.58 -1.86 14.60
N HIS A 83 -8.50 -0.59 14.97
CA HIS A 83 -8.55 -0.09 16.35
C HIS A 83 -9.96 0.34 16.80
N GLY A 84 -11.00 -0.17 16.14
CA GLY A 84 -12.36 -0.11 16.63
C GLY A 84 -12.52 -0.87 17.94
N GLU A 85 -12.08 -0.27 19.05
CA GLU A 85 -12.72 -0.49 20.33
C GLU A 85 -14.23 -0.38 20.11
N ALA A 86 -14.98 -1.28 20.74
CA ALA A 86 -16.43 -1.42 20.65
C ALA A 86 -17.18 -0.07 20.80
N LEU A 87 -17.25 0.70 19.72
CA LEU A 87 -18.16 1.80 19.55
C LEU A 87 -19.44 1.18 19.03
N ASP A 88 -20.49 1.27 19.87
CA ASP A 88 -21.81 0.70 19.71
C ASP A 88 -22.17 0.34 18.26
N SER A 89 -22.37 -0.96 18.05
CA SER A 89 -22.82 -1.64 16.83
C SER A 89 -24.20 -1.16 16.31
N ASP A 90 -24.76 -0.09 16.85
CA ASP A 90 -26.07 0.49 16.53
C ASP A 90 -25.97 1.85 15.80
N SER A 91 -24.79 2.25 15.35
CA SER A 91 -24.68 3.40 14.43
C SER A 91 -24.67 2.93 12.97
N GLU A 92 -25.71 3.31 12.23
CA GLU A 92 -25.90 3.16 10.77
C GLU A 92 -24.85 3.92 9.93
N PHE A 93 -23.68 4.22 10.51
CA PHE A 93 -22.53 4.80 9.82
C PHE A 93 -21.50 3.70 9.61
N ASP A 94 -21.74 2.87 8.59
CA ASP A 94 -20.70 2.05 8.01
C ASP A 94 -19.52 2.96 7.64
N PHE A 95 -18.45 2.95 8.44
CA PHE A 95 -17.16 3.59 8.14
C PHE A 95 -16.44 2.91 6.94
N TYR A 96 -17.19 2.21 6.09
CA TYR A 96 -16.76 1.79 4.76
C TYR A 96 -16.79 2.99 3.82
N ASP A 97 -15.95 3.98 4.11
CA ASP A 97 -15.52 4.86 3.06
C ASP A 97 -14.64 4.05 2.11
N CYS A 98 -14.97 4.04 0.83
CA CYS A 98 -14.17 3.38 -0.22
C CYS A 98 -12.74 3.95 -0.29
N GLU A 99 -12.48 5.06 0.41
CA GLU A 99 -11.17 5.69 0.59
C GLU A 99 -10.37 5.15 1.79
N SER A 100 -10.92 4.26 2.63
CA SER A 100 -10.27 3.74 3.85
C SER A 100 -9.74 2.30 3.74
N THR A 101 -10.10 1.59 2.68
CA THR A 101 -9.60 0.25 2.36
C THR A 101 -9.56 0.03 0.86
N ALA A 102 -8.56 -0.69 0.38
CA ALA A 102 -8.45 -1.09 -1.02
C ALA A 102 -7.87 -2.51 -1.12
N ILE A 103 -8.36 -3.24 -2.12
CA ILE A 103 -7.90 -4.59 -2.42
C ILE A 103 -7.45 -4.64 -3.88
N CYS A 104 -6.32 -5.29 -4.13
CA CYS A 104 -5.82 -5.54 -5.47
C CYS A 104 -5.05 -6.87 -5.53
N GLY A 105 -4.84 -7.39 -6.74
CA GLY A 105 -4.00 -8.56 -6.94
C GLY A 105 -2.52 -8.25 -6.70
N ILE A 106 -1.76 -9.23 -6.20
CA ILE A 106 -0.33 -9.09 -5.92
C ILE A 106 0.50 -8.72 -7.15
N ASP A 107 0.08 -9.16 -8.34
CA ASP A 107 0.78 -8.85 -9.59
C ASP A 107 0.60 -7.37 -9.99
N ASP A 108 -0.61 -6.82 -9.84
CA ASP A 108 -0.90 -5.40 -10.05
C ASP A 108 -0.12 -4.54 -9.04
N PHE A 109 -0.10 -4.96 -7.77
CA PHE A 109 0.66 -4.29 -6.71
C PHE A 109 2.17 -4.32 -6.97
N ALA A 110 2.72 -5.47 -7.35
CA ALA A 110 4.14 -5.62 -7.66
C ALA A 110 4.56 -4.78 -8.88
N LEU A 111 3.71 -4.71 -9.92
CA LEU A 111 3.93 -3.83 -11.06
C LEU A 111 3.98 -2.37 -10.64
N MET A 112 3.04 -1.95 -9.78
CA MET A 112 3.00 -0.60 -9.21
C MET A 112 4.25 -0.27 -8.39
N ILE A 113 4.67 -1.16 -7.47
CA ILE A 113 5.90 -0.96 -6.69
C ILE A 113 7.14 -0.88 -7.59
N LYS A 114 7.22 -1.70 -8.64
CA LYS A 114 8.31 -1.63 -9.61
C LYS A 114 8.34 -0.27 -10.32
N GLN A 115 7.21 0.19 -10.84
CA GLN A 115 7.12 1.50 -11.49
C GLN A 115 7.41 2.64 -10.53
N TRP A 116 7.05 2.50 -9.25
CA TRP A 116 7.42 3.45 -8.20
C TRP A 116 8.94 3.52 -8.00
N CYS A 117 9.62 2.38 -7.89
CA CYS A 117 11.08 2.30 -7.82
C CYS A 117 11.74 3.05 -8.99
N GLU A 118 11.30 2.77 -10.22
CA GLU A 118 11.79 3.45 -11.42
C GLU A 118 11.56 4.97 -11.34
N PHE A 119 10.38 5.39 -10.86
CA PHE A 119 10.00 6.79 -10.71
C PHE A 119 10.86 7.55 -9.68
N VAL A 120 11.16 6.93 -8.54
CA VAL A 120 12.04 7.49 -7.51
C VAL A 120 13.53 7.26 -7.80
N ARG A 121 13.86 6.65 -8.94
CA ARG A 121 15.23 6.31 -9.41
C ARG A 121 15.96 5.37 -8.45
N TYR A 122 15.24 4.38 -7.93
CA TYR A 122 15.77 3.31 -7.10
C TYR A 122 15.82 1.99 -7.87
N SER A 123 16.89 1.21 -7.66
CA SER A 123 17.08 -0.11 -8.28
C SER A 123 17.36 -1.14 -7.18
N PRO A 124 16.33 -1.82 -6.67
CA PRO A 124 16.49 -2.85 -5.65
C PRO A 124 17.23 -4.07 -6.20
N ALA A 125 18.03 -4.73 -5.37
CA ALA A 125 18.75 -5.95 -5.78
C ALA A 125 17.78 -7.07 -6.20
N ASP A 126 16.63 -7.20 -5.52
CA ASP A 126 15.66 -8.29 -5.70
C ASP A 126 14.76 -8.17 -6.94
N PHE A 127 14.85 -7.08 -7.72
CA PHE A 127 14.17 -6.92 -9.01
C PHE A 127 15.09 -7.09 -10.24
N THR A 128 16.35 -7.49 -10.03
CA THR A 128 17.35 -7.75 -11.08
C THR A 128 17.45 -9.24 -11.39
#